data_AF-A0A9D7BI20-F1
#
_entry.id   AF-A0A9D7BI20-F1
#
_cell.length_a   1.000
_cell.length_b   1.000
_cell.length_c   1.000
_cell.angle_alpha   90.00
_cell.angle_beta   90.00
_cell.angle_gamma   90.00
#
_symmetry.space_group_name_H-M   'P 1'
#
loop_
_entity.id
_entity.type
_entity.pdbx_description
1 polymer ?
#
loop_
_entity_poly.entity_id
_entity_poly.type
_entity_poly.pdbx_seq_one_letter_code
_entity_poly.pdbx_strand_id
1 'polypeptide(L)'
;MQKRLYTFFILVLVVCKTSITANTQDVGLLGLGKTMQQTFINPAANLEKTWNLSLGNLRFEILTDGPTFNQLTKKNIDGNRYIRPDGWQNSVNDLNLLSANVDIHTIDFGCKAGKWFFMAGHAFRNGGSLTYTSDVLKLVANGNGPYINQTLSIGPVLDFLTYNEIYLSAQKRLADLPLV
;
A
#
# COMPACT_ATOMS: atom_id res chain seq x y z
N MET A 1 35.84 35.93 -4.75
CA MET A 1 34.98 35.02 -3.96
C MET A 1 33.51 35.44 -3.97
N GLN A 2 33.18 36.72 -3.72
CA GLN A 2 31.81 37.26 -3.71
C GLN A 2 30.94 36.89 -4.93
N LYS A 3 31.45 36.98 -6.17
CA LYS A 3 30.65 36.67 -7.37
C LYS A 3 30.11 35.23 -7.40
N ARG A 4 30.87 34.24 -6.90
CA ARG A 4 30.42 32.83 -6.82
C ARG A 4 29.34 32.62 -5.75
N LEU A 5 29.39 33.42 -4.67
CA LEU A 5 28.38 33.40 -3.61
C LEU A 5 27.04 33.98 -4.09
N TYR A 6 27.07 35.05 -4.88
CA TYR A 6 25.86 35.62 -5.50
C TYR A 6 25.26 34.69 -6.56
N THR A 7 26.10 34.04 -7.38
CA THR A 7 25.61 33.04 -8.34
C THR A 7 24.92 31.87 -7.64
N PHE A 8 25.47 31.40 -6.51
CA PHE A 8 24.85 30.36 -5.69
C PHE A 8 23.52 30.83 -5.09
N PHE A 9 23.45 32.04 -4.54
CA PHE A 9 22.23 32.61 -3.98
C PHE A 9 21.12 32.81 -5.04
N ILE A 10 21.50 33.25 -6.25
CA ILE A 10 20.57 33.40 -7.37
C ILE A 10 20.06 32.03 -7.84
N LEU A 11 20.91 31.00 -7.86
CA LEU A 11 20.49 29.64 -8.21
C LEU A 11 19.48 29.09 -7.20
N VAL A 12 19.72 29.29 -5.90
CA VAL A 12 18.79 28.90 -4.82
C VAL A 12 17.46 29.65 -4.90
N LEU A 13 17.49 30.95 -5.22
CA LEU A 13 16.28 31.77 -5.39
C LEU A 13 15.47 31.40 -6.64
N VAL A 14 16.12 30.96 -7.72
CA VAL A 14 15.44 30.46 -8.93
C VAL A 14 14.77 29.11 -8.66
N VAL A 15 15.37 28.22 -7.86
CA VAL A 15 14.75 26.97 -7.41
C VAL A 15 13.55 27.22 -6.48
N CYS A 16 13.56 28.29 -5.67
CA CYS A 16 12.42 28.66 -4.83
C CYS A 16 11.22 29.25 -5.59
N LYS A 17 11.39 29.73 -6.83
CA LYS A 17 10.28 30.29 -7.63
C LYS A 17 9.56 29.27 -8.51
N THR A 18 10.09 28.05 -8.64
CA THR A 18 9.30 26.95 -9.22
C THR A 18 8.33 26.49 -8.15
N SER A 19 7.04 26.76 -8.35
CA SER A 19 5.96 26.34 -7.45
C SER A 19 6.02 24.83 -7.21
N ILE A 20 6.62 24.42 -6.09
CA ILE A 20 6.53 23.05 -5.59
C ILE A 20 5.11 22.92 -5.05
N THR A 21 4.20 22.44 -5.88
CA THR A 21 2.92 21.93 -5.40
C THR A 21 3.22 20.65 -4.64
N ALA A 22 3.39 20.76 -3.32
CA ALA A 22 3.46 19.61 -2.43
C ALA A 22 2.04 19.02 -2.32
N ASN A 23 1.79 17.92 -3.03
CA ASN A 23 0.57 17.15 -2.83
C ASN A 23 0.77 16.30 -1.57
N THR A 24 -0.03 16.59 -0.53
CA THR A 24 -0.08 15.85 0.72
C THR A 24 -0.59 14.43 0.51
N GLN A 25 -0.28 13.52 1.44
CA GLN A 25 -0.79 12.15 1.49
C GLN A 25 -2.33 12.17 1.66
N ASP A 26 -3.05 12.15 0.55
CA ASP A 26 -4.51 12.04 0.52
C ASP A 26 -4.88 10.56 0.35
N VAL A 27 -5.76 10.03 1.19
CA VAL A 27 -6.28 8.66 1.09
C VAL A 27 -7.08 8.47 -0.23
N GLY A 28 -7.51 9.58 -0.85
CA GLY A 28 -8.08 9.64 -2.20
C GLY A 28 -7.06 9.53 -3.35
N LEU A 29 -5.78 9.25 -3.09
CA LEU A 29 -4.74 9.17 -4.13
C LEU A 29 -5.05 8.15 -5.25
N LEU A 30 -5.81 7.10 -4.93
CA LEU A 30 -6.32 6.13 -5.92
C LEU A 30 -7.25 6.79 -6.96
N GLY A 31 -7.97 7.85 -6.57
CA GLY A 31 -8.82 8.67 -7.44
C GLY A 31 -8.11 9.88 -8.05
N LEU A 32 -6.97 10.32 -7.48
CA LEU A 32 -6.09 11.32 -8.07
C LEU A 32 -5.21 10.67 -9.14
N GLY A 33 -5.87 10.30 -10.24
CA GLY A 33 -5.22 9.85 -11.46
C GLY A 33 -4.15 10.86 -11.85
N LYS A 34 -2.88 10.43 -12.01
CA LYS A 34 -1.72 11.18 -12.54
C LYS A 34 -0.61 11.63 -11.58
N THR A 35 -0.47 10.99 -10.42
CA THR A 35 0.67 11.18 -9.49
C THR A 35 1.70 10.05 -9.58
N MET A 36 2.96 10.30 -9.17
CA MET A 36 4.02 9.28 -9.19
C MET A 36 3.65 8.08 -8.31
N GLN A 37 3.01 8.34 -7.18
CA GLN A 37 2.55 7.33 -6.23
C GLN A 37 1.57 6.34 -6.85
N GLN A 38 0.73 6.81 -7.78
CA GLN A 38 -0.20 5.93 -8.48
C GLN A 38 0.53 4.90 -9.35
N THR A 39 1.74 5.22 -9.84
CA THR A 39 2.55 4.28 -10.63
C THR A 39 3.06 3.08 -9.81
N PHE A 40 3.08 3.20 -8.48
CA PHE A 40 3.46 2.10 -7.58
C PHE A 40 2.35 1.05 -7.44
N ILE A 41 1.09 1.45 -7.64
CA ILE A 41 -0.07 0.54 -7.58
C ILE A 41 -0.45 0.09 -9.00
N ASN A 42 -0.45 1.04 -9.94
CA ASN A 42 -0.75 0.80 -11.34
C ASN A 42 0.41 1.31 -12.20
N PRO A 43 1.31 0.43 -12.66
CA PRO A 43 2.42 0.80 -13.54
C PRO A 43 2.00 1.42 -14.87
N ALA A 44 0.73 1.34 -15.26
CA ALA A 44 0.18 1.98 -16.46
C ALA A 44 -0.40 3.40 -16.19
N ALA A 45 -0.39 3.86 -14.94
CA ALA A 45 -0.82 5.22 -14.59
C ALA A 45 0.00 6.26 -15.36
N ASN A 46 -0.69 7.26 -15.92
CA ASN A 46 -0.06 8.28 -16.75
C ASN A 46 0.29 9.50 -15.90
N LEU A 47 1.53 9.94 -15.96
CA LEU A 47 1.98 11.12 -15.24
C LEU A 47 1.78 12.39 -16.07
N GLU A 48 1.25 13.43 -15.43
CA GLU A 48 1.03 14.71 -16.08
C GLU A 48 2.33 15.50 -16.26
N LYS A 49 3.20 15.52 -15.24
CA LYS A 49 4.40 16.38 -15.24
C LYS A 49 5.58 15.72 -15.94
N THR A 50 6.41 16.55 -16.57
CA THR A 50 7.66 16.10 -17.23
C THR A 50 8.68 15.61 -16.21
N TRP A 51 8.89 16.38 -15.15
CA TRP A 51 9.76 16.00 -14.04
C TRP A 51 8.89 15.76 -12.82
N ASN A 52 9.14 14.66 -12.13
CA ASN A 52 8.46 14.28 -10.91
C ASN A 52 9.53 13.95 -9.88
N LEU A 53 9.42 14.54 -8.70
CA LEU A 53 10.23 14.21 -7.55
C LEU A 53 9.25 13.81 -6.45
N SER A 54 9.51 12.67 -5.82
CA SER A 54 8.73 12.17 -4.71
C SER A 54 9.65 11.90 -3.54
N LEU A 55 9.22 12.28 -2.34
CA LEU A 55 10.00 12.15 -1.11
C LEU A 55 9.08 11.59 -0.03
N GLY A 56 9.53 10.52 0.66
CA GLY A 56 8.84 9.96 1.81
C GLY A 56 7.41 9.49 1.53
N ASN A 57 7.24 8.58 0.55
CA ASN A 57 5.94 7.95 0.33
C ASN A 57 5.80 6.69 1.19
N LEU A 58 4.63 6.52 1.77
CA LEU A 58 4.24 5.33 2.49
C LEU A 58 3.14 4.62 1.70
N ARG A 59 3.34 3.36 1.37
CA ARG A 59 2.31 2.45 0.88
C ARG A 59 2.06 1.41 1.95
N PHE A 60 0.79 1.19 2.25
CA PHE A 60 0.33 0.18 3.18
C PHE A 60 -0.76 -0.64 2.52
N GLU A 61 -0.61 -1.95 2.52
CA GLU A 61 -1.56 -2.89 1.93
C GLU A 61 -1.80 -4.04 2.90
N ILE A 62 -3.07 -4.33 3.17
CA ILE A 62 -3.48 -5.54 3.86
C ILE A 62 -4.30 -6.38 2.88
N LEU A 63 -3.93 -7.65 2.75
CA LEU A 63 -4.67 -8.64 2.00
C LEU A 63 -5.13 -9.73 2.96
N THR A 64 -6.37 -10.19 2.83
CA THR A 64 -6.88 -11.33 3.58
C THR A 64 -7.84 -12.13 2.71
N ASP A 65 -7.73 -13.45 2.76
CA ASP A 65 -8.74 -14.38 2.22
C ASP A 65 -9.68 -14.93 3.31
N GLY A 66 -9.51 -14.41 4.53
CA GLY A 66 -10.33 -14.75 5.68
C GLY A 66 -11.71 -14.07 5.66
N PRO A 67 -12.39 -14.05 6.82
CA PRO A 67 -13.76 -13.61 6.91
C PRO A 67 -13.88 -12.11 6.62
N THR A 68 -14.78 -11.76 5.71
CA THR A 68 -15.09 -10.36 5.38
C THR A 68 -15.74 -9.66 6.56
N PHE A 69 -15.67 -8.32 6.59
CA PHE A 69 -16.31 -7.52 7.64
C PHE A 69 -17.81 -7.81 7.78
N ASN A 70 -18.51 -8.12 6.68
CA ASN A 70 -19.92 -8.49 6.69
C ASN A 70 -20.19 -9.89 7.25
N GLN A 71 -19.22 -10.80 7.20
CA GLN A 71 -19.34 -12.12 7.83
C GLN A 71 -19.07 -12.04 9.34
N LEU A 72 -18.18 -11.13 9.75
CA LEU A 72 -17.79 -10.92 11.15
C LEU A 72 -18.81 -10.14 11.97
N THR A 73 -19.73 -9.43 11.32
CA THR A 73 -20.68 -8.53 11.97
C THR A 73 -22.10 -8.79 11.49
N LYS A 74 -23.09 -8.42 12.31
CA LYS A 74 -24.51 -8.50 11.94
C LYS A 74 -25.20 -7.18 12.30
N LYS A 75 -26.24 -6.82 11.55
CA LYS A 75 -27.11 -5.70 11.92
C LYS A 75 -28.27 -6.21 12.77
N ASN A 76 -28.61 -5.49 13.83
CA ASN A 76 -29.84 -5.73 14.59
C ASN A 76 -31.05 -5.17 13.82
N ILE A 77 -32.25 -5.34 14.39
CA ILE A 77 -33.50 -4.85 13.77
C ILE A 77 -33.52 -3.32 13.64
N ASP A 78 -32.80 -2.61 14.51
CA ASP A 78 -32.66 -1.15 14.51
C ASP A 78 -31.56 -0.65 13.54
N GLY A 79 -30.91 -1.56 12.79
CA GLY A 79 -29.85 -1.25 11.85
C GLY A 79 -28.45 -1.09 12.45
N ASN A 80 -28.30 -1.17 13.77
CA ASN A 80 -27.02 -1.10 14.48
C ASN A 80 -26.18 -2.35 14.22
N ARG A 81 -24.90 -2.15 13.86
CA ARG A 81 -23.96 -3.23 13.58
C ARG A 81 -23.25 -3.67 14.86
N TYR A 82 -23.29 -4.97 15.14
CA TYR A 82 -22.59 -5.59 16.25
C TYR A 82 -21.69 -6.73 15.75
N ILE A 83 -20.67 -7.04 16.56
CA ILE A 83 -19.76 -8.16 16.32
C ILE A 83 -20.48 -9.46 16.64
N ARG A 84 -20.39 -10.46 15.75
CA ARG A 84 -21.09 -11.75 15.88
C ARG A 84 -20.09 -12.91 15.91
N PRO A 85 -19.42 -13.18 17.05
CA PRO A 85 -18.39 -14.22 17.16
C PRO A 85 -18.90 -15.62 16.84
N ASP A 86 -20.17 -15.89 17.15
CA ASP A 86 -20.90 -17.14 16.90
C ASP A 86 -21.03 -17.50 15.40
N GLY A 87 -20.79 -16.56 14.49
CA GLY A 87 -20.81 -16.80 13.04
C GLY A 87 -19.42 -16.95 12.40
N TRP A 88 -18.35 -16.69 13.15
CA TRP A 88 -17.00 -16.57 12.58
C TRP A 88 -16.46 -17.92 12.13
N GLN A 89 -16.69 -18.98 12.90
CA GLN A 89 -16.21 -20.32 12.62
C GLN A 89 -16.81 -20.96 11.36
N ASN A 90 -17.97 -20.46 10.90
CA ASN A 90 -18.63 -20.93 9.67
C ASN A 90 -18.27 -20.05 8.45
N SER A 91 -17.48 -19.00 8.65
CA SER A 91 -17.19 -17.98 7.63
C SER A 91 -15.73 -17.97 7.21
N VAL A 92 -14.96 -19.01 7.57
CA VAL A 92 -13.52 -19.10 7.35
C VAL A 92 -13.13 -20.40 6.71
N ASN A 93 -12.06 -20.35 5.93
CA ASN A 93 -11.42 -21.54 5.38
C ASN A 93 -10.66 -22.28 6.49
N ASP A 94 -10.27 -23.53 6.24
CA ASP A 94 -9.46 -24.30 7.19
C ASP A 94 -8.11 -23.63 7.47
N LEU A 95 -7.54 -23.00 6.44
CA LEU A 95 -6.35 -22.15 6.49
C LEU A 95 -6.69 -20.82 5.84
N ASN A 96 -6.36 -19.73 6.52
CA ASN A 96 -6.59 -18.37 6.03
C ASN A 96 -5.26 -17.62 6.07
N LEU A 97 -5.03 -16.81 5.04
CA LEU A 97 -3.90 -15.94 4.86
C LEU A 97 -4.28 -14.51 5.25
N LEU A 98 -3.49 -13.92 6.14
CA LEU A 98 -3.43 -12.48 6.35
C LEU A 98 -2.05 -12.00 5.93
N SER A 99 -1.97 -11.12 4.93
CA SER A 99 -0.72 -10.49 4.51
C SER A 99 -0.78 -8.99 4.73
N ALA A 100 0.35 -8.42 5.15
CA ALA A 100 0.55 -6.99 5.29
C ALA A 100 1.84 -6.60 4.58
N ASN A 101 1.76 -5.64 3.67
CA ASN A 101 2.90 -5.06 2.96
C ASN A 101 3.00 -3.58 3.30
N VAL A 102 4.20 -3.15 3.65
CA VAL A 102 4.56 -1.77 3.95
C VAL A 102 5.75 -1.39 3.09
N ASP A 103 5.57 -0.41 2.22
CA ASP A 103 6.65 0.14 1.41
C ASP A 103 6.88 1.60 1.79
N ILE A 104 8.13 1.94 2.09
CA ILE A 104 8.56 3.31 2.34
C ILE A 104 9.48 3.71 1.21
N HIS A 105 8.97 4.51 0.27
CA HIS A 105 9.80 5.11 -0.76
C HIS A 105 10.46 6.38 -0.21
N THR A 106 11.78 6.36 -0.07
CA THR A 106 12.50 7.48 0.53
C THR A 106 12.66 8.62 -0.47
N ILE A 107 13.09 8.30 -1.68
CA ILE A 107 13.31 9.26 -2.75
C ILE A 107 13.07 8.58 -4.10
N ASP A 108 12.27 9.22 -4.92
CA ASP A 108 11.93 8.75 -6.25
C ASP A 108 12.03 9.91 -7.24
N PHE A 109 12.64 9.66 -8.38
CA PHE A 109 12.78 10.62 -9.45
C PHE A 109 12.21 10.05 -10.74
N GLY A 110 11.39 10.84 -11.42
CA GLY A 110 10.74 10.47 -12.66
C GLY A 110 10.91 11.53 -13.74
N CYS A 111 11.21 11.11 -14.96
CA CYS A 111 11.31 11.96 -16.14
C CYS A 111 10.49 11.41 -17.31
N LYS A 112 9.66 12.26 -17.90
CA LYS A 112 8.90 11.98 -19.11
C LYS A 112 9.64 12.56 -20.33
N ALA A 113 9.92 11.70 -21.30
CA ALA A 113 10.51 12.06 -22.58
C ALA A 113 9.58 11.61 -23.71
N GLY A 114 8.68 12.50 -24.14
CA GLY A 114 7.67 12.21 -25.16
C GLY A 114 6.68 11.12 -24.71
N LYS A 115 6.71 9.97 -25.39
CA LYS A 115 5.89 8.79 -25.06
C LYS A 115 6.51 7.88 -24.00
N TRP A 116 7.74 8.16 -23.60
CA TRP A 116 8.46 7.39 -22.59
C TRP A 116 8.42 8.08 -21.23
N PHE A 117 8.38 7.28 -20.19
CA PHE A 117 8.57 7.72 -18.82
C PHE A 117 9.60 6.81 -18.15
N PHE A 118 10.58 7.42 -17.50
CA PHE A 118 11.64 6.74 -16.77
C PHE A 118 11.54 7.12 -15.31
N MET A 119 11.79 6.16 -14.42
CA MET A 119 11.77 6.38 -12.98
C MET A 119 12.92 5.63 -12.34
N ALA A 120 13.56 6.23 -11.35
CA ALA A 120 14.52 5.57 -10.49
C ALA A 120 14.31 6.02 -9.05
N GLY A 121 14.59 5.16 -8.09
CA GLY A 121 14.34 5.49 -6.69
C GLY A 121 14.95 4.49 -5.71
N HIS A 122 14.72 4.79 -4.44
CA HIS A 122 15.06 3.93 -3.33
C HIS A 122 13.82 3.69 -2.46
N ALA A 123 13.54 2.43 -2.18
CA ALA A 123 12.44 2.01 -1.33
C ALA A 123 12.90 1.00 -0.28
N PHE A 124 12.39 1.15 0.93
CA PHE A 124 12.41 0.11 1.95
C PHE A 124 11.14 -0.71 1.81
N ARG A 125 11.29 -2.00 1.52
CA ARG A 125 10.18 -2.94 1.31
C ARG A 125 10.07 -3.85 2.51
N ASN A 126 8.86 -3.96 3.04
CA ASN A 126 8.53 -4.84 4.14
C ASN A 126 7.26 -5.61 3.81
N GLY A 127 7.31 -6.93 3.89
CA GLY A 127 6.16 -7.79 3.66
C GLY A 127 6.10 -8.87 4.70
N GLY A 128 4.91 -9.15 5.20
CA GLY A 128 4.63 -10.25 6.11
C GLY A 128 3.39 -11.01 5.69
N SER A 129 3.39 -12.31 5.91
CA SER A 129 2.21 -13.15 5.84
C SER A 129 2.07 -14.01 7.09
N LEU A 130 0.83 -14.12 7.55
CA LEU A 130 0.39 -14.96 8.65
C LEU A 130 -0.66 -15.91 8.09
N THR A 131 -0.32 -17.20 8.06
CA THR A 131 -1.32 -18.24 7.80
C THR A 131 -1.84 -18.75 9.14
N TYR A 132 -3.14 -18.70 9.35
CA TYR A 132 -3.81 -19.15 10.57
C TYR A 132 -4.96 -20.12 10.27
N THR A 133 -5.19 -21.06 11.17
CA THR A 133 -6.26 -22.05 11.02
C THR A 133 -7.60 -21.51 11.52
N SER A 134 -8.69 -22.15 11.08
CA SER A 134 -10.03 -21.87 11.63
C SER A 134 -10.13 -22.08 13.15
N ASP A 135 -9.29 -22.94 13.71
CA ASP A 135 -9.23 -23.23 15.15
C ASP A 135 -8.72 -22.06 15.98
N VAL A 136 -7.82 -21.23 15.44
CA VAL A 136 -7.38 -19.99 16.11
C VAL A 136 -8.56 -19.05 16.28
N LEU A 137 -9.40 -18.88 15.25
CA LEU A 137 -10.58 -18.02 15.35
C LEU A 137 -11.66 -18.60 16.27
N LYS A 138 -11.85 -19.92 16.23
CA LYS A 138 -12.76 -20.63 17.16
C LYS A 138 -12.35 -20.44 18.61
N LEU A 139 -11.05 -20.51 18.90
CA LEU A 139 -10.48 -20.30 20.23
C LEU A 139 -10.64 -18.84 20.68
N VAL A 140 -10.42 -17.87 19.78
CA VAL A 140 -10.63 -16.43 20.08
C VAL A 140 -12.12 -16.14 20.32
N ALA A 141 -13.02 -16.73 19.55
CA ALA A 141 -14.46 -16.48 19.65
C ALA A 141 -15.11 -17.15 20.88
N ASN A 142 -14.74 -18.40 21.19
CA ASN A 142 -15.43 -19.22 22.19
C ASN A 142 -14.59 -19.49 23.46
N GLY A 143 -13.34 -19.01 23.50
CA GLY A 143 -12.39 -19.38 24.53
C GLY A 143 -12.01 -20.86 24.48
N ASN A 144 -11.39 -21.36 25.55
CA ASN A 144 -10.93 -22.75 25.66
C ASN A 144 -12.03 -23.73 26.14
N GLY A 145 -13.20 -23.23 26.57
CA GLY A 145 -14.27 -24.04 27.17
C GLY A 145 -14.73 -25.23 26.33
N PRO A 146 -15.00 -25.08 25.02
CA PRO A 146 -15.46 -26.17 24.16
C PRO A 146 -14.37 -27.20 23.81
N TYR A 147 -13.10 -26.95 24.14
CA TYR A 147 -11.94 -27.68 23.60
C TYR A 147 -11.16 -28.44 24.68
N ILE A 148 -11.76 -28.67 25.85
CA ILE A 148 -11.17 -29.49 26.91
C ILE A 148 -10.95 -30.92 26.38
N ASN A 149 -9.72 -31.44 26.53
CA ASN A 149 -9.26 -32.74 26.00
C ASN A 149 -9.24 -32.86 24.47
N GLN A 150 -9.27 -31.74 23.74
CA GLN A 150 -9.08 -31.72 22.29
C GLN A 150 -7.71 -31.14 21.94
N THR A 151 -7.12 -31.62 20.84
CA THR A 151 -5.88 -31.03 20.28
C THR A 151 -6.27 -30.08 19.16
N LEU A 152 -6.03 -28.79 19.35
CA LEU A 152 -6.27 -27.77 18.32
C LEU A 152 -4.97 -27.49 17.56
N SER A 153 -5.06 -27.39 16.24
CA SER A 153 -3.93 -26.99 15.41
C SER A 153 -3.87 -25.47 15.34
N ILE A 154 -3.20 -24.83 16.30
CA ILE A 154 -3.07 -23.37 16.35
C ILE A 154 -1.87 -22.82 15.59
N GLY A 155 -0.91 -23.65 15.18
CA GLY A 155 0.42 -23.28 14.70
C GLY A 155 0.39 -22.33 13.51
N PRO A 156 0.51 -21.01 13.72
CA PRO A 156 0.49 -20.06 12.64
C PRO A 156 1.83 -20.10 11.93
N VAL A 157 1.82 -20.01 10.61
CA VAL A 157 3.06 -19.82 9.84
C VAL A 157 3.22 -18.34 9.60
N LEU A 158 4.30 -17.77 10.14
CA LEU A 158 4.68 -16.38 9.93
C LEU A 158 5.87 -16.34 8.97
N ASP A 159 5.66 -15.70 7.83
CA ASP A 159 6.74 -15.38 6.89
C ASP A 159 6.92 -13.86 6.87
N PHE A 160 8.18 -13.43 6.82
CA PHE A 160 8.54 -12.02 6.81
C PHE A 160 9.74 -11.78 5.92
N LEU A 161 9.63 -10.77 5.07
CA LEU A 161 10.68 -10.34 4.15
C LEU A 161 10.88 -8.84 4.28
N THR A 162 12.14 -8.44 4.42
CA THR A 162 12.53 -7.03 4.46
C THR A 162 13.77 -6.81 3.64
N TYR A 163 13.77 -5.79 2.80
CA TYR A 163 14.93 -5.43 2.00
C TYR A 163 14.88 -3.96 1.60
N ASN A 164 16.05 -3.44 1.24
CA ASN A 164 16.16 -2.15 0.57
C ASN A 164 16.26 -2.41 -0.93
N GLU A 165 15.50 -1.63 -1.69
CA GLU A 165 15.40 -1.71 -3.14
C GLU A 165 15.93 -0.42 -3.74
N ILE A 166 16.87 -0.54 -4.67
CA ILE A 166 17.17 0.52 -5.64
C ILE A 166 16.62 0.03 -6.97
N TYR A 167 15.74 0.82 -7.58
CA TYR A 167 15.04 0.40 -8.79
C TYR A 167 15.22 1.40 -9.93
N LEU A 168 15.07 0.87 -11.15
CA LEU A 168 15.00 1.64 -12.40
C LEU A 168 13.85 1.06 -13.23
N SER A 169 12.98 1.95 -13.71
CA SER A 169 11.76 1.60 -14.43
C SER A 169 11.63 2.42 -15.70
N ALA A 170 11.05 1.81 -16.73
CA ALA A 170 10.70 2.47 -17.98
C ALA A 170 9.27 2.09 -18.38
N GLN A 171 8.49 3.09 -18.81
CA GLN A 171 7.11 2.95 -19.26
C GLN A 171 6.97 3.62 -20.63
N LYS A 172 6.18 3.04 -21.53
CA LYS A 172 5.89 3.60 -22.85
C LYS A 172 4.38 3.69 -23.07
N ARG A 173 3.88 4.88 -23.36
CA ARG A 173 2.47 5.09 -23.76
C ARG A 173 2.31 4.74 -25.24
N LEU A 174 1.54 3.69 -25.54
CA LEU A 174 1.29 3.23 -26.90
C LEU A 174 0.10 3.95 -27.55
N ALA A 175 -1.04 3.99 -26.88
CA ALA A 175 -2.27 4.62 -27.35
C ALA A 175 -3.16 5.03 -26.17
N ASP A 176 -4.09 5.94 -26.42
CA ASP A 176 -5.20 6.22 -25.51
C ASP A 176 -6.41 5.44 -25.98
N LEU A 177 -6.81 4.45 -25.17
CA LEU A 177 -8.07 3.77 -25.42
C LEU A 177 -9.20 4.70 -24.96
N PRO A 178 -10.17 5.03 -25.84
CA PRO A 178 -11.36 5.72 -25.39
C PRO A 178 -12.09 4.81 -24.39
N LEU A 179 -12.39 5.36 -23.22
CA LEU A 179 -13.31 4.71 -22.28
C LEU A 179 -14.68 4.68 -22.96
N VAL A 180 -15.15 3.47 -23.28
CA VAL A 180 -16.53 3.20 -23.73
C VAL A 180 -17.40 2.99 -22.51
#